data_AF-A0A1H6BEZ2-F1
#
_entry.id   AF-A0A1H6BEZ2-F1
#
_cell.length_a   1.000
_cell.length_b   1.000
_cell.length_c   1.000
_cell.angle_alpha   90.00
_cell.angle_beta   90.00
_cell.angle_gamma   90.00
#
_symmetry.space_group_name_H-M   'P 1'
#
loop_
_entity.id
_entity.type
_entity.pdbx_description
1 polymer ?
#
loop_
_entity_poly.entity_id
_entity_poly.type
_entity_poly.pdbx_seq_one_letter_code
_entity_poly.pdbx_strand_id
1 'polypeptide(L)'
;MPSFRWFLSSFRLRSRMGCGLMVLGVSALCAAPAGLAQQVASVATPDTAEVAATRAKAIAMRDAFVAKVKAAGFSCPIAPPAIVVTDIPSWGNYNEETNTLSTSEWTLLQPREKAFFKMLAGPNATDAEVQELFDRASHRWIFVHEMGHWWQACRHQDAKPYATEYGADRIAMAYWREADATVVPRMMPVFHVVLDHMPSPVPDGQEVEAYFNANYQTLGPSPAYPWFQSRMVVTAFEETPAPTFAMTLGQTK
;
A
#
# COMPACT_ATOMS: atom_id res chain seq x y z
N MET A 1 0.41 29.05 -10.47
CA MET A 1 0.74 27.66 -10.07
C MET A 1 0.40 26.76 -11.24
N PRO A 2 1.36 26.05 -11.85
CA PRO A 2 1.08 25.27 -13.04
C PRO A 2 0.26 24.02 -12.66
N SER A 3 -0.90 23.85 -13.30
CA SER A 3 -1.77 22.69 -13.15
C SER A 3 -1.10 21.45 -13.75
N PHE A 4 -0.64 20.53 -12.91
CA PHE A 4 -0.13 19.24 -13.35
C PHE A 4 -1.30 18.29 -13.65
N ARG A 5 -1.54 18.00 -14.94
CA ARG A 5 -2.48 16.98 -15.41
C ARG A 5 -1.78 15.62 -15.37
N TRP A 6 -2.31 14.67 -14.60
CA TRP A 6 -1.81 13.29 -14.52
C TRP A 6 -2.62 12.38 -15.45
N PHE A 7 -1.94 11.66 -16.37
CA PHE A 7 -2.53 10.69 -17.29
C PHE A 7 -2.31 9.25 -16.78
N LEU A 8 -3.35 8.42 -16.93
CA LEU A 8 -3.43 7.02 -16.55
C LEU A 8 -2.53 6.12 -17.43
N SER A 9 -1.94 5.09 -16.83
CA SER A 9 -1.47 3.92 -17.58
C SER A 9 -1.87 2.61 -16.89
N SER A 10 -2.85 1.97 -17.54
CA SER A 10 -2.98 0.54 -17.81
C SER A 10 -3.04 -0.45 -16.64
N PHE A 11 -4.27 -0.75 -16.21
CA PHE A 11 -4.63 -2.08 -15.71
C PHE A 11 -5.62 -2.74 -16.68
N ARG A 12 -5.34 -3.99 -17.06
CA ARG A 12 -6.19 -4.78 -17.97
C ARG A 12 -7.46 -5.22 -17.23
N LEU A 13 -8.63 -4.79 -17.70
CA LEU A 13 -9.91 -5.39 -17.32
C LEU A 13 -9.95 -6.86 -17.74
N ARG A 14 -10.12 -7.78 -16.79
CA ARG A 14 -10.70 -9.11 -17.09
C ARG A 14 -12.21 -9.00 -16.93
N SER A 15 -12.91 -8.86 -18.06
CA SER A 15 -14.37 -8.97 -18.11
C SER A 15 -14.78 -10.44 -17.91
N ARG A 16 -15.54 -10.74 -16.85
CA ARG A 16 -16.32 -11.98 -16.75
C ARG A 16 -17.65 -11.75 -17.46
N MET A 17 -17.83 -12.35 -18.63
CA MET A 17 -19.14 -12.50 -19.27
C MET A 17 -19.57 -13.97 -19.17
N GLY A 18 -20.75 -14.17 -18.58
CA GLY A 18 -21.47 -15.44 -18.59
C GLY A 18 -22.91 -15.21 -19.04
N CYS A 19 -23.44 -16.23 -19.73
CA CYS A 19 -24.82 -16.49 -20.15
C CYS A 19 -25.31 -15.94 -21.51
N GLY A 20 -25.24 -16.83 -22.52
CA GLY A 20 -26.44 -17.44 -23.11
C GLY A 20 -27.08 -16.76 -24.33
N LEU A 21 -26.74 -17.23 -25.53
CA LEU A 21 -27.72 -17.42 -26.61
C LEU A 21 -27.17 -18.42 -27.66
N MET A 22 -27.98 -19.43 -27.96
CA MET A 22 -27.71 -20.48 -28.95
C MET A 22 -28.18 -19.98 -30.32
N VAL A 23 -27.27 -19.86 -31.30
CA VAL A 23 -27.61 -19.58 -32.71
C VAL A 23 -26.82 -20.53 -33.61
N LEU A 24 -27.57 -21.33 -34.38
CA LEU A 24 -27.11 -22.14 -35.50
C LEU A 24 -26.84 -21.24 -36.72
N GLY A 25 -25.71 -21.43 -37.40
CA GLY A 25 -25.61 -21.08 -38.82
C GLY A 25 -24.28 -20.51 -39.32
N VAL A 26 -23.75 -21.21 -40.32
CA VAL A 26 -22.82 -20.76 -41.38
C VAL A 26 -21.34 -20.60 -41.01
N SER A 27 -20.58 -21.63 -41.38
CA SER A 27 -19.12 -21.66 -41.41
C SER A 27 -18.58 -20.71 -42.50
N ALA A 28 -18.01 -19.58 -42.09
CA ALA A 28 -17.13 -18.76 -42.91
C ALA A 28 -15.71 -18.85 -42.35
N LEU A 29 -14.81 -19.45 -43.14
CA LEU A 29 -13.38 -19.54 -42.86
C LEU A 29 -12.73 -18.16 -43.02
N CYS A 30 -12.64 -17.41 -41.93
CA CYS A 30 -11.77 -16.23 -41.84
C CYS A 30 -10.40 -16.68 -41.32
N ALA A 31 -9.39 -16.68 -42.20
CA ALA A 31 -8.00 -16.86 -41.82
C ALA A 31 -7.54 -15.65 -40.99
N ALA A 32 -7.33 -15.86 -39.69
CA ALA A 32 -6.77 -14.84 -38.80
C ALA A 32 -5.25 -14.71 -39.05
N PRO A 33 -4.70 -13.48 -39.08
CA PRO A 33 -3.26 -13.28 -39.15
C PRO A 33 -2.61 -13.79 -37.85
N ALA A 34 -1.59 -14.64 -37.98
CA ALA A 34 -0.76 -15.09 -36.89
C ALA A 34 -0.02 -13.89 -36.28
N GLY A 35 -0.62 -13.27 -35.26
CA GLY A 35 0.01 -12.23 -34.47
C GLY A 35 1.20 -12.81 -33.71
N LEU A 36 2.40 -12.35 -34.06
CA LEU A 36 3.62 -12.59 -33.30
C LEU A 36 3.41 -12.06 -31.87
N ALA A 37 3.14 -12.97 -30.93
CA ALA A 37 3.13 -12.67 -29.52
C ALA A 37 4.56 -12.33 -29.10
N GLN A 38 4.88 -11.04 -29.05
CA GLN A 38 6.11 -10.54 -28.46
C GLN A 38 6.08 -10.87 -26.97
N GLN A 39 6.73 -11.99 -26.60
CA GLN A 39 7.07 -12.28 -25.21
C GLN A 39 8.02 -11.18 -24.74
N VAL A 40 7.46 -10.20 -24.04
CA VAL A 40 8.26 -9.22 -23.30
C VAL A 40 8.91 -10.02 -22.17
N ALA A 41 10.17 -10.43 -22.36
CA ALA A 41 10.94 -11.05 -21.30
C ALA A 41 11.04 -10.06 -20.15
N SER A 42 10.47 -10.41 -19.00
CA SER A 42 10.68 -9.67 -17.76
C SER A 42 12.15 -9.76 -17.42
N VAL A 43 12.86 -8.63 -17.54
CA VAL A 43 14.25 -8.51 -17.11
C VAL A 43 14.23 -8.65 -15.59
N ALA A 44 14.86 -9.71 -15.07
CA ALA A 44 15.03 -9.87 -13.63
C ALA A 44 15.78 -8.66 -13.07
N THR A 45 15.19 -7.99 -12.09
CA THR A 45 15.83 -6.86 -11.39
C THR A 45 17.12 -7.38 -10.75
N PRO A 46 18.29 -6.76 -11.01
CA PRO A 46 19.54 -7.20 -10.42
C PRO A 46 19.47 -7.10 -8.89
N ASP A 47 19.83 -8.19 -8.20
CA ASP A 47 19.91 -8.25 -6.74
C ASP A 47 21.17 -7.51 -6.27
N THR A 48 21.04 -6.19 -6.12
CA THR A 48 22.16 -5.36 -5.63
C THR A 48 22.35 -5.53 -4.12
N ALA A 49 23.51 -5.09 -3.60
CA ALA A 49 23.78 -5.13 -2.17
C ALA A 49 22.74 -4.34 -1.36
N GLU A 50 22.25 -3.22 -1.91
CA GLU A 50 21.19 -2.39 -1.31
C GLU A 50 19.86 -3.14 -1.24
N VAL A 51 19.45 -3.81 -2.32
CA VAL A 51 18.23 -4.63 -2.38
C VAL A 51 18.29 -5.76 -1.34
N ALA A 52 19.43 -6.45 -1.24
CA ALA A 52 19.63 -7.50 -0.25
C ALA A 52 19.57 -6.95 1.19
N ALA A 53 20.17 -5.79 1.45
CA ALA A 53 20.15 -5.13 2.76
C ALA A 53 18.72 -4.69 3.14
N THR A 54 17.97 -4.09 2.22
CA THR A 54 16.56 -3.72 2.43
C THR A 54 15.70 -4.94 2.71
N ARG A 55 15.92 -6.04 1.98
CA ARG A 55 15.22 -7.32 2.22
C ARG A 55 15.50 -7.86 3.63
N ALA A 56 16.75 -7.84 4.08
CA ALA A 56 17.12 -8.31 5.41
C ALA A 56 16.46 -7.47 6.53
N LYS A 57 16.43 -6.14 6.38
CA LYS A 57 15.73 -5.23 7.31
C LYS A 57 14.22 -5.52 7.35
N ALA A 58 13.59 -5.67 6.20
CA ALA A 58 12.17 -5.97 6.07
C ALA A 58 11.82 -7.34 6.69
N ILE A 59 12.66 -8.36 6.51
CA ILE A 59 12.51 -9.66 7.18
C ILE A 59 12.56 -9.50 8.70
N ALA A 60 13.54 -8.75 9.23
CA ALA A 60 13.64 -8.50 10.66
C ALA A 60 12.41 -7.75 11.21
N MET A 61 11.89 -6.77 10.47
CA MET A 61 10.68 -6.03 10.83
C MET A 61 9.43 -6.93 10.86
N ARG A 62 9.25 -7.77 9.84
CA ARG A 62 8.17 -8.78 9.78
C ARG A 62 8.24 -9.71 11.00
N ASP A 63 9.43 -10.22 11.30
CA ASP A 63 9.61 -11.18 12.40
C ASP A 63 9.34 -10.52 13.76
N ALA A 64 9.74 -9.25 13.94
CA ALA A 64 9.42 -8.45 15.12
C ALA A 64 7.91 -8.22 15.28
N PHE A 65 7.21 -7.89 14.18
CA PHE A 65 5.75 -7.75 14.18
C PHE A 65 5.07 -9.06 14.59
N VAL A 66 5.44 -10.18 13.97
CA VAL A 66 4.90 -11.52 14.27
C VAL A 66 5.17 -11.91 15.73
N ALA A 67 6.36 -11.60 16.26
CA ALA A 67 6.67 -11.84 17.66
C ALA A 67 5.76 -11.03 18.59
N LYS A 68 5.46 -9.77 18.25
CA LYS A 68 4.56 -8.91 19.04
C LYS A 68 3.11 -9.40 18.98
N VAL A 69 2.63 -9.89 17.84
CA VAL A 69 1.31 -10.56 17.70
C VAL A 69 1.21 -11.76 18.64
N LYS A 70 2.24 -12.62 18.65
CA LYS A 70 2.31 -13.79 19.56
C LYS A 70 2.34 -13.36 21.03
N ALA A 71 3.14 -12.35 21.36
CA ALA A 71 3.22 -11.80 22.72
C ALA A 71 1.89 -11.22 23.21
N ALA A 72 1.05 -10.71 22.30
CA ALA A 72 -0.31 -10.26 22.59
C ALA A 72 -1.32 -11.42 22.73
N GLY A 73 -0.89 -12.69 22.67
CA GLY A 73 -1.75 -13.86 22.85
C GLY A 73 -2.48 -14.31 21.59
N PHE A 74 -2.10 -13.79 20.42
CA PHE A 74 -2.74 -14.11 19.15
C PHE A 74 -1.89 -15.07 18.30
N SER A 75 -2.55 -15.80 17.41
CA SER A 75 -1.92 -16.65 16.40
C SER A 75 -2.53 -16.43 15.03
N CYS A 76 -1.72 -16.53 13.98
CA CYS A 76 -2.17 -16.51 12.59
C CYS A 76 -2.07 -17.91 11.98
N PRO A 77 -3.11 -18.42 11.29
CA PRO A 77 -3.04 -19.69 10.58
C PRO A 77 -2.25 -19.61 9.26
N ILE A 78 -2.04 -18.39 8.74
CA ILE A 78 -1.22 -18.11 7.57
C ILE A 78 0.23 -17.95 8.01
N ALA A 79 1.18 -18.50 7.26
CA ALA A 79 2.59 -18.27 7.51
C ALA A 79 2.93 -16.76 7.39
N PRO A 80 3.96 -16.24 8.08
CA PRO A 80 4.45 -14.89 7.82
C PRO A 80 4.76 -14.69 6.33
N PRO A 81 4.47 -13.51 5.75
CA PRO A 81 4.58 -13.31 4.32
C PRO A 81 6.04 -13.41 3.84
N ALA A 82 6.22 -13.88 2.61
CA ALA A 82 7.51 -13.77 1.92
C ALA A 82 7.79 -12.29 1.60
N ILE A 83 9.06 -11.86 1.73
CA ILE A 83 9.45 -10.48 1.46
C ILE A 83 10.09 -10.37 0.09
N VAL A 84 9.52 -9.51 -0.76
CA VAL A 84 10.03 -9.16 -2.08
C VAL A 84 10.42 -7.68 -2.09
N VAL A 85 11.64 -7.38 -2.56
CA VAL A 85 12.09 -6.01 -2.79
C VAL A 85 12.14 -5.78 -4.29
N THR A 86 11.31 -4.88 -4.79
CA THR A 86 11.20 -4.57 -6.23
C THR A 86 10.58 -3.18 -6.42
N ASP A 87 10.71 -2.61 -7.62
CA ASP A 87 9.99 -1.39 -7.98
C ASP A 87 8.47 -1.70 -7.99
N ILE A 88 7.74 -1.16 -7.02
CA ILE A 88 6.29 -1.31 -6.88
C ILE A 88 5.60 0.04 -6.71
N PRO A 89 4.39 0.21 -7.23
CA PRO A 89 3.55 1.35 -6.90
C PRO A 89 3.33 1.45 -5.38
N SER A 90 3.25 2.68 -4.86
CA SER A 90 2.95 2.97 -3.45
C SER A 90 3.95 2.41 -2.43
N TRP A 91 5.08 1.85 -2.88
CA TRP A 91 6.23 1.42 -2.05
C TRP A 91 5.97 0.30 -1.03
N GLY A 92 4.73 -0.20 -0.96
CA GLY A 92 4.30 -1.36 -0.18
C GLY A 92 3.08 -2.03 -0.82
N ASN A 93 3.02 -3.37 -0.75
CA ASN A 93 1.81 -4.12 -1.06
C ASN A 93 1.88 -5.52 -0.44
N TYR A 94 0.87 -5.88 0.35
CA TYR A 94 0.58 -7.27 0.70
C TYR A 94 -0.38 -7.90 -0.30
N ASN A 95 0.01 -9.04 -0.85
CA ASN A 95 -0.79 -9.86 -1.74
C ASN A 95 -1.19 -11.15 -1.01
N GLU A 96 -2.48 -11.27 -0.70
CA GLU A 96 -3.03 -12.41 0.04
C GLU A 96 -2.93 -13.72 -0.76
N GLU A 97 -3.19 -13.70 -2.08
CA GLU A 97 -3.18 -14.90 -2.93
C GLU A 97 -1.83 -15.62 -2.93
N THR A 98 -0.75 -14.85 -2.87
CA THR A 98 0.63 -15.36 -2.90
C THR A 98 1.34 -15.28 -1.55
N ASN A 99 0.65 -14.78 -0.51
CA ASN A 99 1.21 -14.47 0.81
C ASN A 99 2.57 -13.76 0.73
N THR A 100 2.63 -12.71 -0.07
CA THR A 100 3.85 -11.95 -0.34
C THR A 100 3.66 -10.49 0.04
N LEU A 101 4.60 -9.93 0.79
CA LEU A 101 4.70 -8.51 1.07
C LEU A 101 5.85 -7.95 0.25
N SER A 102 5.49 -7.10 -0.71
CA SER A 102 6.44 -6.40 -1.56
C SER A 102 6.73 -5.02 -0.97
N THR A 103 7.99 -4.59 -1.02
CA THR A 103 8.41 -3.22 -0.71
C THR A 103 9.43 -2.74 -1.75
N SER A 104 9.73 -1.45 -1.78
CA SER A 104 10.70 -0.88 -2.73
C SER A 104 12.06 -0.64 -2.08
N GLU A 105 13.02 -0.20 -2.88
CA GLU A 105 14.30 0.32 -2.40
C GLU A 105 14.61 1.65 -3.13
N TRP A 106 15.21 2.62 -2.43
CA TRP A 106 15.53 3.96 -2.91
C TRP A 106 16.22 3.98 -4.29
N THR A 107 17.12 3.05 -4.54
CA THR A 107 17.81 2.95 -5.85
C THR A 107 16.89 2.55 -6.99
N LEU A 108 15.77 1.88 -6.68
CA LEU A 108 14.76 1.42 -7.64
C LEU A 108 13.69 2.49 -7.96
N LEU A 109 13.56 3.52 -7.12
CA LEU A 109 12.55 4.56 -7.31
C LEU A 109 12.75 5.34 -8.61
N GLN A 110 11.66 5.54 -9.33
CA GLN A 110 11.59 6.40 -10.50
C GLN A 110 11.79 7.87 -10.12
N PRO A 111 12.28 8.74 -11.03
CA PRO A 111 12.49 10.16 -10.73
C PRO A 111 11.26 10.87 -10.16
N ARG A 112 10.05 10.51 -10.63
CA ARG A 112 8.80 11.09 -10.13
C ARG A 112 8.52 10.75 -8.66
N GLU A 113 8.94 9.57 -8.21
CA GLU A 113 8.73 9.11 -6.83
C GLU A 113 9.71 9.80 -5.89
N LYS A 114 10.98 9.92 -6.31
CA LYS A 114 11.98 10.74 -5.59
C LYS A 114 11.52 12.19 -5.47
N ALA A 115 10.93 12.74 -6.53
CA ALA A 115 10.37 14.08 -6.51
C ALA A 115 9.18 14.22 -5.53
N PHE A 116 8.34 13.18 -5.39
CA PHE A 116 7.28 13.16 -4.38
C PHE A 116 7.85 13.22 -2.96
N PHE A 117 8.84 12.40 -2.64
CA PHE A 117 9.51 12.47 -1.32
C PHE A 117 10.22 13.80 -1.11
N LYS A 118 10.82 14.39 -2.16
CA LYS A 118 11.43 15.73 -2.08
C LYS A 118 10.39 16.82 -1.78
N MET A 119 9.20 16.73 -2.37
CA MET A 119 8.09 17.63 -2.06
C MET A 119 7.70 17.51 -0.58
N LEU A 120 7.56 16.29 -0.07
CA LEU A 120 7.20 16.04 1.33
C LEU A 120 8.28 16.50 2.33
N ALA A 121 9.56 16.31 2.00
CA ALA A 121 10.68 16.75 2.82
C ALA A 121 10.87 18.28 2.81
N GLY A 122 10.32 18.96 1.80
CA GLY A 122 10.39 20.40 1.64
C GLY A 122 11.52 20.89 0.72
N PRO A 123 11.43 22.15 0.25
CA PRO A 123 12.30 22.69 -0.80
C PRO A 123 13.79 22.69 -0.40
N ASN A 124 14.09 22.84 0.88
CA ASN A 124 15.46 22.95 1.39
C ASN A 124 16.08 21.61 1.85
N ALA A 125 15.34 20.50 1.79
CA ALA A 125 15.86 19.20 2.20
C ALA A 125 17.06 18.74 1.35
N THR A 126 18.08 18.21 1.98
CA THR A 126 19.19 17.51 1.33
C THR A 126 18.73 16.16 0.77
N ASP A 127 19.44 15.60 -0.20
CA ASP A 127 19.12 14.27 -0.75
C ASP A 127 19.10 13.18 0.34
N ALA A 128 19.98 13.29 1.33
CA ALA A 128 20.02 12.39 2.49
C ALA A 128 18.75 12.48 3.34
N GLU A 129 18.22 13.68 3.58
CA GLU A 129 16.95 13.87 4.31
C GLU A 129 15.75 13.34 3.53
N VAL A 130 15.75 13.47 2.20
CA VAL A 130 14.70 12.89 1.35
C VAL A 130 14.75 11.35 1.39
N GLN A 131 15.94 10.77 1.30
CA GLN A 131 16.11 9.32 1.39
C GLN A 131 15.74 8.78 2.78
N GLU A 132 16.08 9.49 3.84
CA GLU A 132 15.67 9.16 5.22
C GLU A 132 14.13 9.23 5.37
N LEU A 133 13.48 10.21 4.74
CA LEU A 133 12.02 10.27 4.71
C LEU A 133 11.42 9.06 3.98
N PHE A 134 12.01 8.65 2.85
CA PHE A 134 11.61 7.44 2.15
C PHE A 134 11.76 6.19 3.03
N ASP A 135 12.91 6.00 3.70
CA ASP A 135 13.13 4.85 4.59
C ASP A 135 12.08 4.81 5.70
N ARG A 136 11.79 5.96 6.32
CA ARG A 136 10.78 6.05 7.38
C ARG A 136 9.37 5.79 6.88
N ALA A 137 9.00 6.32 5.72
CA ALA A 137 7.67 6.11 5.16
C ALA A 137 7.51 4.66 4.68
N SER A 138 8.38 4.19 3.79
CA SER A 138 8.25 2.91 3.09
C SER A 138 8.64 1.73 3.96
N HIS A 139 9.84 1.74 4.54
CA HIS A 139 10.39 0.58 5.26
C HIS A 139 9.94 0.50 6.73
N ARG A 140 9.26 1.53 7.24
CA ARG A 140 8.65 1.51 8.57
C ARG A 140 7.13 1.61 8.48
N TRP A 141 6.60 2.79 8.18
CA TRP A 141 5.15 3.01 8.29
C TRP A 141 4.34 2.11 7.35
N ILE A 142 4.57 2.23 6.05
CA ILE A 142 3.88 1.47 5.01
C ILE A 142 4.12 -0.02 5.21
N PHE A 143 5.36 -0.45 5.47
CA PHE A 143 5.65 -1.87 5.72
C PHE A 143 4.79 -2.46 6.84
N VAL A 144 4.63 -1.75 7.97
CA VAL A 144 3.79 -2.24 9.09
C VAL A 144 2.30 -2.14 8.76
N HIS A 145 1.88 -1.14 7.99
CA HIS A 145 0.52 -1.09 7.43
C HIS A 145 0.22 -2.35 6.61
N GLU A 146 1.11 -2.76 5.70
CA GLU A 146 0.96 -3.99 4.92
C GLU A 146 0.97 -5.26 5.80
N MET A 147 1.75 -5.28 6.89
CA MET A 147 1.66 -6.34 7.91
C MET A 147 0.30 -6.35 8.62
N GLY A 148 -0.37 -5.20 8.72
CA GLY A 148 -1.76 -5.08 9.14
C GLY A 148 -2.71 -5.82 8.20
N HIS A 149 -2.54 -5.70 6.88
CA HIS A 149 -3.32 -6.47 5.91
C HIS A 149 -3.05 -7.98 6.01
N TRP A 150 -1.80 -8.40 6.21
CA TRP A 150 -1.50 -9.81 6.51
C TRP A 150 -2.27 -10.28 7.75
N TRP A 151 -2.31 -9.48 8.82
CA TRP A 151 -3.09 -9.82 10.00
C TRP A 151 -4.60 -9.89 9.72
N GLN A 152 -5.16 -8.99 8.92
CA GLN A 152 -6.57 -9.04 8.53
C GLN A 152 -6.89 -10.31 7.75
N ALA A 153 -6.00 -10.74 6.85
CA ALA A 153 -6.12 -12.03 6.14
C ALA A 153 -6.09 -13.22 7.12
N CYS A 154 -5.23 -13.19 8.15
CA CYS A 154 -5.22 -14.21 9.22
C CYS A 154 -6.57 -14.37 9.93
N ARG A 155 -7.41 -13.33 9.88
CA ARG A 155 -8.72 -13.28 10.52
C ARG A 155 -9.89 -13.52 9.57
N HIS A 156 -9.62 -13.68 8.26
CA HIS A 156 -10.65 -13.75 7.22
C HIS A 156 -11.61 -12.55 7.28
N GLN A 157 -11.06 -11.36 7.52
CA GLN A 157 -11.87 -10.15 7.62
C GLN A 157 -12.47 -9.82 6.25
N ASP A 158 -13.80 -9.86 6.15
CA ASP A 158 -14.55 -9.41 4.98
C ASP A 158 -15.15 -8.03 5.29
N ALA A 159 -14.40 -6.99 4.95
CA ALA A 159 -14.78 -5.61 5.18
C ALA A 159 -14.70 -4.79 3.90
N LYS A 160 -15.45 -3.68 3.87
CA LYS A 160 -15.36 -2.72 2.76
C LYS A 160 -13.96 -2.10 2.71
N PRO A 161 -13.46 -1.71 1.53
CA PRO A 161 -12.10 -1.21 1.37
C PRO A 161 -11.67 -0.15 2.40
N TYR A 162 -12.50 0.86 2.66
CA TYR A 162 -12.17 1.91 3.64
C TYR A 162 -11.91 1.33 5.04
N ALA A 163 -12.75 0.39 5.51
CA ALA A 163 -12.62 -0.21 6.82
C ALA A 163 -11.39 -1.15 6.90
N THR A 164 -11.05 -1.82 5.79
CA THR A 164 -9.83 -2.63 5.68
C THR A 164 -8.59 -1.74 5.80
N GLU A 165 -8.50 -0.68 5.01
CA GLU A 165 -7.37 0.26 5.01
C GLU A 165 -7.22 0.99 6.37
N TYR A 166 -8.32 1.53 6.88
CA TYR A 166 -8.32 2.17 8.20
C TYR A 166 -7.95 1.18 9.32
N GLY A 167 -8.39 -0.08 9.23
CA GLY A 167 -7.99 -1.13 10.16
C GLY A 167 -6.48 -1.38 10.14
N ALA A 168 -5.86 -1.40 8.96
CA ALA A 168 -4.41 -1.57 8.81
C ALA A 168 -3.64 -0.37 9.39
N ASP A 169 -4.12 0.86 9.15
CA ASP A 169 -3.56 2.08 9.76
C ASP A 169 -3.67 2.09 11.28
N ARG A 170 -4.80 1.64 11.84
CA ARG A 170 -4.97 1.51 13.30
C ARG A 170 -3.99 0.51 13.88
N ILE A 171 -3.77 -0.63 13.21
CA ILE A 171 -2.77 -1.63 13.61
C ILE A 171 -1.36 -1.01 13.58
N ALA A 172 -0.99 -0.33 12.50
CA ALA A 172 0.33 0.30 12.37
C ALA A 172 0.57 1.41 13.40
N MET A 173 -0.42 2.26 13.64
CA MET A 173 -0.39 3.30 14.67
C MET A 173 -0.15 2.69 16.06
N ALA A 174 -0.93 1.68 16.42
CA ALA A 174 -0.81 1.01 17.72
C ALA A 174 0.51 0.25 17.86
N TYR A 175 0.98 -0.42 16.80
CA TYR A 175 2.28 -1.07 16.76
C TYR A 175 3.41 -0.08 17.05
N TRP A 176 3.45 1.04 16.32
CA TRP A 176 4.54 2.01 16.45
C TRP A 176 4.53 2.73 17.80
N ARG A 177 3.35 3.03 18.38
CA ARG A 177 3.25 3.55 19.75
C ARG A 177 3.97 2.68 20.78
N GLU A 178 3.92 1.36 20.62
CA GLU A 178 4.48 0.41 21.58
C GLU A 178 5.85 -0.16 21.21
N ALA A 179 6.19 -0.24 19.91
CA ALA A 179 7.43 -0.84 19.43
C ALA A 179 8.57 0.18 19.32
N ASP A 180 8.28 1.39 18.85
CA ASP A 180 9.21 2.51 18.77
C ASP A 180 8.42 3.82 18.78
N ALA A 181 8.22 4.36 19.97
CA ALA A 181 7.44 5.58 20.21
C ALA A 181 7.99 6.82 19.48
N THR A 182 9.18 6.75 18.87
CA THR A 182 9.73 7.85 18.08
C THR A 182 9.17 7.92 16.65
N VAL A 183 8.61 6.83 16.12
CA VAL A 183 8.13 6.77 14.73
C VAL A 183 6.90 7.65 14.52
N VAL A 184 5.90 7.54 15.39
CA VAL A 184 4.64 8.31 15.29
C VAL A 184 4.89 9.83 15.23
N PRO A 185 5.55 10.47 16.23
CA PRO A 185 5.76 11.93 16.19
C PRO A 185 6.61 12.38 14.99
N ARG A 186 7.43 11.49 14.43
CA ARG A 186 8.24 11.77 13.23
C ARG A 186 7.47 11.64 11.92
N MET A 187 6.38 10.87 11.89
CA MET A 187 5.54 10.66 10.71
C MET A 187 4.33 11.59 10.67
N MET A 188 3.78 11.98 11.82
CA MET A 188 2.60 12.86 11.87
C MET A 188 2.75 14.16 11.06
N PRO A 189 3.88 14.90 11.11
CA PRO A 189 4.06 16.08 10.27
C PRO A 189 3.97 15.78 8.77
N VAL A 190 4.41 14.59 8.34
CA VAL A 190 4.35 14.17 6.92
C VAL A 190 2.89 13.99 6.48
N PHE A 191 2.07 13.33 7.29
CA PHE A 191 0.65 13.15 7.00
C PHE A 191 -0.11 14.48 6.99
N HIS A 192 0.20 15.39 7.92
CA HIS A 192 -0.38 16.74 7.88
C HIS A 192 0.06 17.52 6.64
N VAL A 193 1.34 17.46 6.24
CA VAL A 193 1.81 18.10 5.00
C VAL A 193 1.03 17.59 3.78
N VAL A 194 0.73 16.29 3.71
CA VAL A 194 -0.12 15.73 2.66
C VAL A 194 -1.52 16.35 2.69
N LEU A 195 -2.17 16.39 3.84
CA LEU A 195 -3.53 16.95 3.98
C LEU A 195 -3.59 18.46 3.72
N ASP A 196 -2.53 19.19 4.05
CA ASP A 196 -2.45 20.64 3.87
C ASP A 196 -2.21 21.04 2.41
N HIS A 197 -1.48 20.21 1.64
CA HIS A 197 -1.06 20.54 0.28
C HIS A 197 -1.81 19.80 -0.81
N MET A 198 -2.54 18.73 -0.47
CA MET A 198 -3.32 17.96 -1.44
C MET A 198 -4.81 18.27 -1.26
N PRO A 199 -5.50 18.75 -2.30
CA PRO A 199 -6.93 19.03 -2.20
C PRO A 199 -7.68 17.73 -1.93
N SER A 200 -8.80 17.83 -1.21
CA SER A 200 -9.66 16.65 -1.01
C SER A 200 -10.09 16.09 -2.37
N PRO A 201 -9.88 14.79 -2.62
CA PRO A 201 -10.35 14.14 -3.84
C PRO A 201 -11.84 13.77 -3.77
N VAL A 202 -12.49 14.04 -2.64
CA VAL A 202 -13.90 13.73 -2.39
C VAL A 202 -14.75 14.92 -2.86
N PRO A 203 -15.72 14.72 -3.77
CA PRO A 203 -16.60 15.80 -4.20
C PRO A 203 -17.41 16.39 -3.04
N ASP A 204 -17.69 17.68 -3.11
CA ASP A 204 -18.47 18.40 -2.09
C ASP A 204 -19.79 17.67 -1.79
N GLY A 205 -20.08 17.51 -0.49
CA GLY A 205 -21.30 16.86 -0.01
C GLY A 205 -21.29 15.33 -0.03
N GLN A 206 -20.20 14.68 -0.49
CA GLN A 206 -20.05 13.24 -0.38
C GLN A 206 -19.31 12.83 0.90
N GLU A 207 -19.75 11.72 1.50
CA GLU A 207 -19.07 11.09 2.61
C GLU A 207 -17.76 10.42 2.15
N VAL A 208 -16.67 10.69 2.87
CA VAL A 208 -15.31 10.22 2.51
C VAL A 208 -15.25 8.71 2.36
N GLU A 209 -15.82 7.97 3.32
CA GLU A 209 -15.85 6.51 3.29
C GLU A 209 -16.67 5.97 2.12
N ALA A 210 -17.84 6.57 1.84
CA ALA A 210 -18.69 6.15 0.74
C ALA A 210 -17.98 6.35 -0.61
N TYR A 211 -17.33 7.51 -0.80
CA TYR A 211 -16.56 7.80 -2.00
C TYR A 211 -15.37 6.86 -2.15
N PHE A 212 -14.60 6.62 -1.08
CA PHE A 212 -13.46 5.70 -1.12
C PHE A 212 -13.89 4.29 -1.52
N ASN A 213 -14.92 3.75 -0.86
CA ASN A 213 -15.44 2.42 -1.15
C ASN A 213 -15.94 2.28 -2.59
N ALA A 214 -16.61 3.31 -3.12
CA ALA A 214 -17.12 3.31 -4.50
C ALA A 214 -16.01 3.43 -5.57
N ASN A 215 -14.87 4.01 -5.22
CA ASN A 215 -13.79 4.33 -6.17
C ASN A 215 -12.47 3.60 -5.89
N TYR A 216 -12.44 2.64 -4.96
CA TYR A 216 -11.20 2.05 -4.45
C TYR A 216 -10.24 1.55 -5.56
N GLN A 217 -10.79 0.83 -6.55
CA GLN A 217 -9.99 0.28 -7.66
C GLN A 217 -9.28 1.35 -8.50
N THR A 218 -9.83 2.56 -8.59
CA THR A 218 -9.22 3.66 -9.34
C THR A 218 -8.36 4.54 -8.43
N LEU A 219 -8.65 4.57 -7.12
CA LEU A 219 -7.92 5.37 -6.15
C LEU A 219 -6.53 4.81 -5.84
N GLY A 220 -6.36 3.51 -5.66
CA GLY A 220 -5.08 2.87 -5.30
C GLY A 220 -3.86 3.36 -6.11
N PRO A 221 -3.89 3.33 -7.46
CA PRO A 221 -2.79 3.80 -8.30
C PRO A 221 -2.77 5.32 -8.52
N SER A 222 -3.74 6.06 -7.97
CA SER A 222 -3.91 7.50 -8.22
C SER A 222 -3.08 8.34 -7.25
N PRO A 223 -2.73 9.59 -7.63
CA PRO A 223 -2.12 10.54 -6.69
C PRO A 223 -3.08 10.97 -5.58
N ALA A 224 -4.37 10.60 -5.61
CA ALA A 224 -5.31 10.89 -4.53
C ALA A 224 -5.16 9.93 -3.34
N TYR A 225 -4.59 8.75 -3.53
CA TYR A 225 -4.49 7.72 -2.48
C TYR A 225 -3.79 8.19 -1.20
N PRO A 226 -2.64 8.90 -1.27
CA PRO A 226 -1.95 9.39 -0.08
C PRO A 226 -2.81 10.31 0.79
N TRP A 227 -3.77 11.05 0.21
CA TRP A 227 -4.69 11.89 0.98
C TRP A 227 -5.61 11.06 1.88
N PHE A 228 -6.19 9.96 1.36
CA PHE A 228 -7.04 9.08 2.16
C PHE A 228 -6.26 8.39 3.28
N GLN A 229 -5.09 7.85 2.96
CA GLN A 229 -4.20 7.21 3.93
C GLN A 229 -3.79 8.21 5.03
N SER A 230 -3.36 9.43 4.66
CA SER A 230 -3.00 10.47 5.64
C SER A 230 -4.18 10.83 6.54
N ARG A 231 -5.40 10.92 6.00
CA ARG A 231 -6.62 11.18 6.79
C ARG A 231 -6.93 10.03 7.75
N MET A 232 -6.85 8.78 7.30
CA MET A 232 -7.07 7.59 8.12
C MET A 232 -6.06 7.51 9.26
N VAL A 233 -4.77 7.75 8.97
CA VAL A 233 -3.71 7.78 9.98
C VAL A 233 -3.91 8.89 11.01
N VAL A 234 -4.24 10.12 10.58
CA VAL A 234 -4.56 11.22 11.50
C VAL A 234 -5.78 10.88 12.36
N THR A 235 -6.81 10.28 11.78
CA THR A 235 -7.98 9.83 12.53
C THR A 235 -7.59 8.78 13.58
N ALA A 236 -6.75 7.79 13.23
CA ALA A 236 -6.25 6.78 14.17
C ALA A 236 -5.34 7.38 15.27
N PHE A 237 -4.63 8.45 14.95
CA PHE A 237 -3.81 9.20 15.92
C PHE A 237 -4.70 9.87 16.98
N GLU A 238 -5.82 10.44 16.57
CA GLU A 238 -6.75 11.21 17.41
C GLU A 238 -7.69 10.35 18.27
N GLU A 239 -7.73 9.04 18.04
CA GLU A 239 -8.54 8.11 18.84
C GLU A 239 -8.24 8.23 20.34
N THR A 240 -9.31 8.43 21.12
CA THR A 240 -9.22 8.60 22.58
C THR A 240 -10.22 7.66 23.28
N PRO A 241 -9.77 6.74 24.15
CA PRO A 241 -8.37 6.43 24.42
C PRO A 241 -7.66 5.80 23.21
N ALA A 242 -6.35 6.05 23.09
CA ALA A 242 -5.54 5.41 22.06
C ALA A 242 -5.60 3.88 22.21
N PRO A 243 -5.94 3.11 21.16
CA PRO A 243 -6.00 1.66 21.27
C PRO A 243 -4.58 1.09 21.41
N THR A 244 -4.46 0.04 22.22
CA THR A 244 -3.24 -0.78 22.29
C THR A 244 -3.12 -1.67 21.06
N PHE A 245 -1.92 -2.19 20.80
CA PHE A 245 -1.70 -3.12 19.70
C PHE A 245 -2.58 -4.37 19.84
N ALA A 246 -2.69 -4.92 21.06
CA ALA A 246 -3.57 -6.06 21.31
C ALA A 246 -5.06 -5.76 21.03
N MET A 247 -5.53 -4.53 21.35
CA MET A 247 -6.90 -4.12 21.05
C MET A 247 -7.16 -4.04 19.55
N THR A 248 -6.25 -3.45 18.76
CA THR A 248 -6.43 -3.34 17.31
C THR A 248 -6.38 -4.71 16.63
N LEU A 249 -5.51 -5.62 17.08
CA LEU A 249 -5.49 -7.01 16.61
C LEU A 249 -6.80 -7.78 16.91
N GLY A 250 -7.49 -7.44 18.00
CA GLY A 250 -8.73 -8.10 18.42
C GLY A 250 -10.00 -7.57 17.73
N GLN A 251 -9.94 -6.36 17.15
CA GLN A 251 -11.06 -5.69 16.47
C GLN A 251 -11.25 -6.13 15.02
N THR A 252 -10.35 -6.95 14.47
CA THR A 252 -10.43 -7.51 13.12
C THR A 252 -11.30 -8.79 13.05
N LYS A 253 -12.33 -8.89 13.89
CA LYS A 253 -13.27 -10.03 13.94
C LYS A 253 -14.59 -9.73 13.25
#